data_AF-W6NB74-F1
#
_entry.id   AF-W6NB74-F1
#
_cell.length_a   1.000
_cell.length_b   1.000
_cell.length_c   1.000
_cell.angle_alpha   90.00
_cell.angle_beta   90.00
_cell.angle_gamma   90.00
#
_symmetry.space_group_name_H-M   'P 1'
#
loop_
_entity.id
_entity.type
_entity.pdbx_description
1 polymer ?
#
loop_
_entity_poly.entity_id
_entity_poly.type
_entity_poly.pdbx_seq_one_letter_code
_entity_poly.pdbx_strand_id
1 'polypeptide(L)'
;MGSIQDEQTDYAPTVDDEGFKKSKDNRMWYQRFFEDYYAPFIANGWTVTLALLLFVTYATAAIIGSQRVIVGFDLINIVLTDSRPRHFLEIRKQYFPEDITRMDVAVMKPPRMAIANEREPFLRLLERIERSPCSAGRNSTEFWYFAFEKYMGELGFVDAWKGIVDDEEAFSENLRGFLMASDKYSYDVLRFPNGTPKAFRFATRLRNVPTDELIDRCAQWMRWN
;
A
#
# COMPACT_ATOMS: atom_id res chain seq x y z
N MET A 1 32.82 99.02 -21.88
CA MET A 1 31.62 98.66 -22.66
C MET A 1 30.61 98.07 -21.69
N GLY A 2 29.32 98.44 -21.65
CA GLY A 2 28.55 99.24 -22.60
C GLY A 2 27.61 98.36 -23.43
N SER A 3 26.34 98.26 -23.02
CA SER A 3 25.12 97.85 -23.74
C SER A 3 23.98 97.70 -22.69
N ILE A 4 22.95 98.55 -22.74
CA ILE A 4 21.55 98.23 -23.16
C ILE A 4 20.77 97.48 -22.03
N GLN A 5 19.86 98.12 -21.27
CA GLN A 5 18.43 98.44 -21.58
C GLN A 5 17.57 97.19 -21.88
N ASP A 6 16.29 97.04 -21.49
CA ASP A 6 15.30 97.77 -20.66
C ASP A 6 14.51 96.67 -19.87
N GLU A 7 13.52 96.86 -18.97
CA GLU A 7 12.66 97.98 -18.56
C GLU A 7 12.31 97.87 -17.04
N GLN A 8 11.93 98.97 -16.40
CA GLN A 8 11.19 99.05 -15.11
C GLN A 8 10.30 100.31 -15.24
N THR A 9 8.99 100.38 -15.01
CA THR A 9 8.07 99.73 -14.03
C THR A 9 6.62 100.00 -14.47
N ASP A 10 5.62 99.22 -14.03
CA ASP A 10 4.42 99.82 -13.41
C ASP A 10 3.65 98.85 -12.47
N TYR A 11 2.64 99.39 -11.78
CA TYR A 11 2.07 99.00 -10.49
C TYR A 11 1.30 97.66 -10.35
N ALA A 12 1.27 97.20 -9.09
CA ALA A 12 0.45 96.11 -8.53
C ALA A 12 -0.98 96.60 -8.15
N PRO A 13 -1.86 95.82 -7.46
CA PRO A 13 -1.79 94.40 -7.06
C PRO A 13 -3.07 93.58 -7.36
N THR A 14 -3.04 92.24 -7.17
CA THR A 14 -4.26 91.48 -6.80
C THR A 14 -3.97 90.11 -6.17
N VAL A 15 -4.43 89.97 -4.92
CA VAL A 15 -5.11 88.79 -4.33
C VAL A 15 -4.44 87.42 -4.49
N ASP A 16 -3.68 87.09 -3.45
CA ASP A 16 -3.52 85.76 -2.85
C ASP A 16 -4.84 84.94 -2.82
N ASP A 17 -4.84 83.80 -3.52
CA ASP A 17 -5.89 82.78 -3.45
C ASP A 17 -5.24 81.38 -3.39
N GLU A 18 -5.20 80.78 -2.19
CA GLU A 18 -4.62 79.45 -1.94
C GLU A 18 -5.54 78.33 -2.48
N GLY A 19 -5.60 78.20 -3.80
CA GLY A 19 -6.35 77.16 -4.51
C GLY A 19 -5.79 75.75 -4.28
N PHE A 20 -6.32 75.05 -3.27
CA PHE A 20 -5.98 73.67 -2.90
C PHE A 20 -6.02 72.72 -4.11
N LYS A 21 -4.84 72.30 -4.62
CA LYS A 21 -4.72 71.38 -5.77
C LYS A 21 -5.25 70.00 -5.42
N LYS A 22 -6.53 69.75 -5.73
CA LYS A 22 -7.18 68.44 -5.52
C LYS A 22 -6.52 67.38 -6.39
N SER A 23 -5.69 66.53 -5.78
CA SER A 23 -5.01 65.41 -6.44
C SER A 23 -6.01 64.53 -7.19
N LYS A 24 -5.75 64.29 -8.47
CA LYS A 24 -6.57 63.42 -9.31
C LYS A 24 -6.16 61.98 -9.06
N ASP A 25 -7.01 61.23 -8.34
CA ASP A 25 -6.74 59.84 -8.00
C ASP A 25 -6.65 58.95 -9.25
N ASN A 26 -5.42 58.64 -9.67
CA ASN A 26 -5.11 57.81 -10.83
C ASN A 26 -5.08 56.30 -10.52
N ARG A 27 -5.46 55.86 -9.30
CA ARG A 27 -5.45 54.44 -8.93
C ARG A 27 -6.47 53.63 -9.74
N MET A 28 -6.07 52.44 -10.17
CA MET A 28 -6.94 51.49 -10.87
C MET A 28 -8.00 50.89 -9.92
N TRP A 29 -9.12 50.41 -10.48
CA TRP A 29 -10.27 49.95 -9.70
C TRP A 29 -9.94 48.87 -8.66
N TYR A 30 -9.06 47.93 -9.00
CA TYR A 30 -8.62 46.88 -8.07
C TYR A 30 -7.69 47.43 -6.99
N GLN A 31 -6.89 48.46 -7.26
CA GLN A 31 -6.04 49.11 -6.24
C GLN A 31 -6.93 49.77 -5.19
N ARG A 32 -7.97 50.49 -5.60
CA ARG A 32 -8.97 51.05 -4.67
C ARG A 32 -9.69 49.96 -3.87
N PHE A 33 -10.08 48.84 -4.49
CA PHE A 33 -10.67 47.71 -3.75
C PHE A 33 -9.71 47.12 -2.71
N PHE A 34 -8.45 46.88 -3.08
CA PHE A 34 -7.47 46.30 -2.17
C PHE A 34 -7.05 47.25 -1.06
N GLU A 35 -6.82 48.52 -1.36
CA GLU A 35 -6.35 49.54 -0.42
C GLU A 35 -7.47 50.09 0.47
N ASP A 36 -8.63 50.44 -0.11
CA ASP A 36 -9.69 51.15 0.61
C ASP A 36 -10.70 50.19 1.30
N TYR A 37 -10.79 48.92 0.89
CA TYR A 37 -11.75 47.95 1.45
C TYR A 37 -11.10 46.67 2.02
N TYR A 38 -10.30 45.95 1.25
CA TYR A 38 -9.77 44.64 1.66
C TYR A 38 -8.68 44.74 2.74
N ALA A 39 -7.71 45.65 2.57
CA ALA A 39 -6.64 45.89 3.52
C ALA A 39 -7.15 46.30 4.91
N PRO A 40 -8.02 47.32 5.08
CA PRO A 40 -8.54 47.66 6.41
C PRO A 40 -9.45 46.57 6.99
N PHE A 41 -10.14 45.80 6.16
CA PHE A 41 -10.94 44.66 6.62
C PHE A 41 -10.08 43.54 7.22
N ILE A 42 -8.95 43.18 6.59
CA ILE A 42 -8.05 42.12 7.10
C ILE A 42 -7.10 42.63 8.19
N ALA A 43 -6.72 43.91 8.17
CA ALA A 43 -5.83 44.49 9.19
C ALA A 43 -6.53 44.80 10.53
N ASN A 44 -7.86 44.70 10.60
CA ASN A 44 -8.62 44.88 11.83
C ASN A 44 -8.27 43.77 12.85
N GLY A 45 -7.87 44.13 14.07
CA GLY A 45 -7.43 43.15 15.08
C GLY A 45 -8.44 42.03 15.37
N TRP A 46 -9.75 42.30 15.21
CA TRP A 46 -10.79 41.29 15.37
C TRP A 46 -10.79 40.25 14.23
N THR A 47 -10.60 40.68 12.98
CA THR A 47 -10.54 39.77 11.82
C THR A 47 -9.21 39.01 11.77
N VAL A 48 -8.09 39.65 12.16
CA VAL A 48 -6.79 38.97 12.35
C VAL A 48 -6.92 37.84 13.38
N THR A 49 -7.56 38.10 14.53
CA THR A 49 -7.75 37.09 15.58
C THR A 49 -8.62 35.93 15.10
N LEU A 50 -9.72 36.23 14.39
CA LEU A 50 -10.59 35.21 13.81
C LEU A 50 -9.86 34.38 12.73
N ALA A 51 -9.09 35.02 11.85
CA ALA A 51 -8.31 34.35 10.81
C ALA A 51 -7.23 33.44 11.41
N LEU A 52 -6.56 33.86 12.50
CA LEU A 52 -5.59 33.05 13.22
C LEU A 52 -6.26 31.81 13.84
N LEU A 53 -7.42 31.96 14.48
CA LEU A 53 -8.20 30.82 15.00
C LEU A 53 -8.64 29.85 13.89
N LEU A 54 -9.11 30.37 12.75
CA LEU A 54 -9.45 29.55 11.58
C LEU A 54 -8.22 28.81 11.02
N PHE A 55 -7.06 29.46 10.98
CA PHE A 55 -5.83 28.81 10.51
C PHE A 55 -5.33 27.72 11.48
N VAL A 56 -5.41 27.95 12.80
CA VAL A 56 -5.07 26.93 13.82
C VAL A 56 -6.04 25.75 13.75
N THR A 57 -7.35 25.98 13.65
CA THR A 57 -8.34 24.89 13.50
C THR A 57 -8.13 24.11 12.20
N TYR A 58 -7.86 24.78 11.08
CA TYR A 58 -7.47 24.13 9.82
C TYR A 58 -6.19 23.29 9.96
N ALA A 59 -5.14 23.83 10.59
CA ALA A 59 -3.88 23.11 10.79
C ALA A 59 -4.05 21.88 11.68
N THR A 60 -4.80 21.97 12.78
CA THR A 60 -5.09 20.81 13.63
C THR A 60 -5.93 19.76 12.89
N ALA A 61 -6.95 20.17 12.14
CA ALA A 61 -7.73 19.26 11.29
C ALA A 61 -6.88 18.57 10.21
N ALA A 62 -5.93 19.29 9.59
CA ALA A 62 -5.00 18.74 8.62
C ALA A 62 -4.07 17.69 9.27
N ILE A 63 -3.48 17.98 10.44
CA ILE A 63 -2.63 17.04 11.19
C ILE A 63 -3.41 15.76 11.55
N ILE A 64 -4.63 15.90 12.06
CA ILE A 64 -5.51 14.77 12.40
C ILE A 64 -5.88 13.98 11.13
N GLY A 65 -6.16 14.66 10.02
CA GLY A 65 -6.44 14.05 8.71
C GLY A 65 -5.26 13.23 8.19
N SER A 66 -4.04 13.79 8.23
CA SER A 66 -2.81 13.10 7.81
C SER A 66 -2.54 11.82 8.63
N GLN A 67 -2.88 11.80 9.92
CA GLN A 67 -2.76 10.61 10.77
C GLN A 67 -3.80 9.52 10.46
N ARG A 68 -4.87 9.84 9.73
CA ARG A 68 -5.96 8.90 9.37
C ARG A 68 -5.85 8.39 7.93
N VAL A 69 -4.78 8.72 7.20
CA VAL A 69 -4.54 8.21 5.86
C VAL A 69 -4.22 6.72 5.92
N ILE A 70 -5.13 5.90 5.41
CA ILE A 70 -4.91 4.46 5.21
C ILE A 70 -4.06 4.30 3.95
N VAL A 71 -2.83 3.80 4.11
CA VAL A 71 -1.96 3.46 2.98
C VAL A 71 -2.37 2.09 2.43
N GLY A 72 -2.94 2.08 1.22
CA GLY A 72 -3.33 0.85 0.53
C GLY A 72 -3.86 1.15 -0.87
N PHE A 73 -3.49 0.32 -1.85
CA PHE A 73 -3.93 0.46 -3.24
C PHE A 73 -4.90 -0.67 -3.59
N ASP A 74 -6.20 -0.43 -3.42
CA ASP A 74 -7.22 -1.36 -3.94
C ASP A 74 -7.23 -1.30 -5.48
N LEU A 75 -7.02 -2.45 -6.12
CA LEU A 75 -7.04 -2.59 -7.58
C LEU A 75 -8.34 -2.06 -8.20
N ILE A 76 -9.47 -2.16 -7.49
CA ILE A 76 -10.77 -1.61 -7.93
C ILE A 76 -10.69 -0.10 -8.19
N ASN A 77 -9.88 0.63 -7.42
CA ASN A 77 -9.73 2.09 -7.52
C ASN A 77 -8.74 2.54 -8.61
N ILE A 78 -7.93 1.63 -9.15
CA ILE A 78 -6.99 1.90 -10.25
C ILE A 78 -7.68 1.73 -11.61
N VAL A 79 -8.66 0.82 -11.68
CA VAL A 79 -9.39 0.49 -12.91
C VAL A 79 -10.43 1.57 -13.24
N LEU A 80 -10.60 1.85 -14.54
CA LEU A 80 -11.60 2.81 -15.06
C LEU A 80 -12.99 2.56 -14.47
N THR A 81 -13.63 3.63 -14.00
CA THR A 81 -14.87 3.63 -13.21
C THR A 81 -16.04 2.92 -13.90
N ASP A 82 -16.18 3.06 -15.22
CA ASP A 82 -17.17 2.33 -16.02
C ASP A 82 -16.46 1.33 -16.95
N SER A 83 -16.13 0.16 -16.40
CA SER A 83 -15.45 -0.88 -17.18
C SER A 83 -15.74 -2.30 -16.68
N ARG A 84 -15.78 -3.25 -17.62
CA ARG A 84 -15.99 -4.68 -17.33
C ARG A 84 -15.01 -5.27 -16.31
N PRO A 85 -13.70 -4.94 -16.31
CA PRO A 85 -12.78 -5.42 -15.28
C PRO A 85 -13.12 -4.92 -13.87
N ARG A 86 -13.62 -3.68 -13.73
CA ARG A 86 -14.03 -3.16 -12.43
C ARG A 86 -15.20 -3.97 -11.86
N HIS A 87 -16.24 -4.19 -12.67
CA HIS A 87 -17.40 -4.97 -12.26
C HIS A 87 -17.03 -6.42 -11.88
N PHE A 88 -16.10 -7.04 -12.62
CA PHE A 88 -15.55 -8.35 -12.27
C PHE A 88 -14.81 -8.33 -10.92
N LEU A 89 -14.00 -7.32 -10.62
CA LEU A 89 -13.28 -7.20 -9.36
C LEU A 89 -14.23 -6.94 -8.17
N GLU A 90 -15.28 -6.13 -8.36
CA GLU A 90 -16.32 -5.89 -7.35
C GLU A 90 -17.08 -7.18 -7.02
N ILE A 91 -17.52 -7.93 -8.05
CA ILE A 91 -18.14 -9.27 -7.89
C ILE A 91 -17.15 -10.22 -7.20
N ARG A 92 -15.88 -10.28 -7.63
CA ARG A 92 -14.87 -11.15 -7.02
C ARG A 92 -14.68 -10.84 -5.53
N LYS A 93 -14.61 -9.56 -5.17
CA LYS A 93 -14.48 -9.10 -3.77
C LYS A 93 -15.72 -9.44 -2.92
N GLN A 94 -16.91 -9.44 -3.52
CA GLN A 94 -18.16 -9.78 -2.84
C GLN A 94 -18.32 -11.30 -2.62
N TYR A 95 -18.04 -12.13 -3.63
CA TYR A 95 -18.35 -13.57 -3.61
C TYR A 95 -17.15 -14.47 -3.29
N PHE A 96 -15.91 -13.99 -3.46
CA PHE A 96 -14.68 -14.77 -3.24
C PHE A 96 -13.71 -14.06 -2.27
N PRO A 97 -14.14 -13.72 -1.04
CA PRO A 97 -13.28 -13.08 -0.04
C PRO A 97 -12.17 -13.99 0.51
N GLU A 98 -12.24 -15.31 0.27
CA GLU A 98 -11.19 -16.23 0.72
C GLU A 98 -9.96 -16.22 -0.20
N ASP A 99 -10.14 -16.08 -1.51
CA ASP A 99 -9.05 -16.15 -2.50
C ASP A 99 -8.02 -15.03 -2.32
N ILE A 100 -8.44 -13.87 -1.82
CA ILE A 100 -7.56 -12.73 -1.53
C ILE A 100 -6.71 -12.93 -0.27
N THR A 101 -7.01 -13.95 0.56
CA THR A 101 -6.29 -14.23 1.81
C THR A 101 -5.28 -15.37 1.70
N ARG A 102 -5.06 -15.95 0.51
CA ARG A 102 -4.07 -17.01 0.31
C ARG A 102 -2.65 -16.45 0.32
N MET A 103 -1.79 -17.01 1.17
CA MET A 103 -0.35 -16.73 1.20
C MET A 103 0.44 -17.95 0.73
N ASP A 104 1.18 -17.80 -0.37
CA ASP A 104 2.14 -18.79 -0.85
C ASP A 104 3.50 -18.57 -0.17
N VAL A 105 4.04 -19.60 0.49
CA VAL A 105 5.34 -19.59 1.18
C VAL A 105 6.34 -20.44 0.37
N ALA A 106 7.37 -19.77 -0.17
CA ALA A 106 8.45 -20.44 -0.90
C ALA A 106 9.60 -20.83 0.05
N VAL A 107 9.87 -22.14 0.16
CA VAL A 107 10.98 -22.70 0.94
C VAL A 107 12.20 -22.85 0.03
N MET A 108 13.15 -21.93 0.21
CA MET A 108 14.43 -21.91 -0.49
C MET A 108 15.42 -22.87 0.19
N LYS A 109 16.14 -23.71 -0.58
CA LYS A 109 17.02 -24.78 -0.07
C LYS A 109 16.25 -25.71 0.91
N PRO A 110 15.23 -26.42 0.41
CA PRO A 110 14.33 -27.19 1.26
C PRO A 110 15.02 -28.40 1.90
N PRO A 111 14.50 -28.88 3.05
CA PRO A 111 14.92 -30.15 3.64
C PRO A 111 14.61 -31.32 2.71
N ARG A 112 15.39 -32.40 2.83
CA ARG A 112 15.12 -33.68 2.17
C ARG A 112 13.95 -34.37 2.87
N MET A 113 12.76 -34.20 2.31
CA MET A 113 11.52 -34.77 2.86
C MET A 113 11.51 -36.31 2.89
N ALA A 114 12.41 -36.99 2.16
CA ALA A 114 12.64 -38.43 2.25
C ALA A 114 13.32 -38.86 3.57
N ILE A 115 13.95 -37.95 4.32
CA ILE A 115 14.72 -38.30 5.51
C ILE A 115 14.03 -37.76 6.75
N ALA A 116 13.66 -38.66 7.66
CA ALA A 116 12.90 -38.34 8.87
C ALA A 116 13.53 -37.20 9.70
N ASN A 117 14.87 -37.18 9.84
CA ASN A 117 15.59 -36.19 10.62
C ASN A 117 15.53 -34.75 10.06
N GLU A 118 15.35 -34.58 8.75
CA GLU A 118 15.17 -33.29 8.07
C GLU A 118 13.69 -32.94 7.90
N ARG A 119 12.84 -33.95 7.66
CA ARG A 119 11.39 -33.84 7.52
C ARG A 119 10.70 -33.42 8.82
N GLU A 120 10.98 -34.07 9.94
CA GLU A 120 10.27 -33.81 11.21
C GLU A 120 10.46 -32.37 11.75
N PRO A 121 11.67 -31.78 11.78
CA PRO A 121 11.84 -30.39 12.19
C PRO A 121 11.03 -29.43 11.31
N PHE A 122 10.98 -29.69 9.99
CA PHE A 122 10.20 -28.88 9.06
C PHE A 122 8.69 -29.02 9.27
N LEU A 123 8.19 -30.23 9.52
CA LEU A 123 6.77 -30.42 9.84
C LEU A 123 6.38 -29.77 11.18
N ARG A 124 7.28 -29.73 12.17
CA ARG A 124 7.09 -28.96 13.42
C ARG A 124 7.10 -27.44 13.20
N LEU A 125 7.93 -26.93 12.28
CA LEU A 125 7.90 -25.52 11.86
C LEU A 125 6.58 -25.18 11.14
N LEU A 126 6.15 -26.03 10.22
CA LEU A 126 4.88 -25.88 9.51
C LEU A 126 3.69 -25.88 10.47
N GLU A 127 3.67 -26.79 11.45
CA GLU A 127 2.66 -26.81 12.52
C GLU A 127 2.66 -25.51 13.36
N ARG A 128 3.83 -24.90 13.62
CA ARG A 128 3.93 -23.60 14.29
C ARG A 128 3.32 -22.47 13.44
N ILE A 129 3.53 -22.49 12.13
CA ILE A 129 2.94 -21.54 11.17
C ILE A 129 1.41 -21.74 11.11
N GLU A 130 0.94 -22.99 11.04
CA GLU A 130 -0.48 -23.35 11.02
C GLU A 130 -1.21 -22.95 12.31
N ARG A 131 -0.55 -23.05 13.47
CA ARG A 131 -1.10 -22.61 14.77
C ARG A 131 -0.91 -21.12 15.04
N SER A 132 -0.26 -20.37 14.15
CA SER A 132 -0.05 -18.93 14.32
C SER A 132 -1.37 -18.16 14.25
N PRO A 133 -1.50 -16.99 14.91
CA PRO A 133 -2.69 -16.15 14.79
C PRO A 133 -2.92 -15.62 13.36
N CYS A 134 -1.87 -15.65 12.53
CA CYS A 134 -1.92 -15.25 11.12
C CYS A 134 -2.54 -16.31 10.20
N SER A 135 -2.47 -17.60 10.55
CA SER A 135 -3.00 -18.69 9.72
C SER A 135 -4.46 -19.03 10.07
N ALA A 136 -5.23 -19.47 9.08
CA ALA A 136 -6.54 -20.07 9.27
C ALA A 136 -6.48 -21.56 9.69
N GLY A 137 -5.28 -22.10 9.95
CA GLY A 137 -5.06 -23.46 10.47
C GLY A 137 -4.80 -24.53 9.41
N ARG A 138 -4.48 -25.74 9.88
CA ARG A 138 -4.12 -26.91 9.07
C ARG A 138 -5.03 -27.18 7.87
N ASN A 139 -6.36 -27.05 8.06
CA ASN A 139 -7.35 -27.29 7.01
C ASN A 139 -7.28 -26.26 5.86
N SER A 140 -6.52 -25.18 6.03
CA SER A 140 -6.25 -24.17 5.01
C SER A 140 -4.89 -24.31 4.34
N THR A 141 -4.05 -25.23 4.81
CA THR A 141 -2.68 -25.40 4.32
C THR A 141 -2.66 -26.40 3.18
N GLU A 142 -2.29 -25.92 2.00
CA GLU A 142 -2.08 -26.74 0.82
C GLU A 142 -0.59 -27.01 0.67
N PHE A 143 -0.20 -28.25 0.93
CA PHE A 143 1.18 -28.70 0.83
C PHE A 143 1.22 -30.02 0.07
N TRP A 144 2.10 -30.10 -0.94
CA TRP A 144 2.25 -31.26 -1.82
C TRP A 144 2.53 -32.55 -1.03
N TYR A 145 3.19 -32.49 0.13
CA TYR A 145 3.49 -33.67 0.95
C TYR A 145 2.22 -34.31 1.55
N PHE A 146 1.26 -33.52 2.05
CA PHE A 146 -0.01 -34.04 2.58
C PHE A 146 -0.93 -34.53 1.46
N ALA A 147 -0.86 -33.88 0.29
CA ALA A 147 -1.55 -34.37 -0.90
C ALA A 147 -0.95 -35.67 -1.44
N PHE A 148 0.37 -35.84 -1.36
CA PHE A 148 1.07 -37.07 -1.72
C PHE A 148 0.75 -38.22 -0.75
N GLU A 149 0.75 -37.97 0.56
CA GLU A 149 0.29 -38.91 1.60
C GLU A 149 -1.14 -39.39 1.31
N LYS A 150 -2.05 -38.46 1.04
CA LYS A 150 -3.46 -38.75 0.69
C LYS A 150 -3.57 -39.56 -0.61
N TYR A 151 -2.81 -39.20 -1.64
CA TYR A 151 -2.78 -39.92 -2.93
C TYR A 151 -2.29 -41.37 -2.76
N MET A 152 -1.22 -41.59 -1.99
CA MET A 152 -0.75 -42.95 -1.70
C MET A 152 -1.79 -43.74 -0.87
N GLY A 153 -2.52 -43.07 0.02
CA GLY A 153 -3.64 -43.68 0.73
C GLY A 153 -4.83 -44.06 -0.17
N GLU A 154 -5.20 -43.20 -1.12
CA GLU A 154 -6.26 -43.47 -2.12
C GLU A 154 -5.91 -44.63 -3.05
N LEU A 155 -4.62 -44.86 -3.33
CA LEU A 155 -4.12 -46.02 -4.06
C LEU A 155 -4.03 -47.31 -3.20
N GLY A 156 -4.36 -47.25 -1.91
CA GLY A 156 -4.32 -48.40 -1.00
C GLY A 156 -2.95 -48.67 -0.36
N PHE A 157 -1.97 -47.79 -0.50
CA PHE A 157 -0.61 -47.94 0.04
C PHE A 157 -0.45 -47.33 1.46
N VAL A 158 -1.52 -47.20 2.24
CA VAL A 158 -1.48 -46.61 3.60
C VAL A 158 -0.46 -47.33 4.50
N ASP A 159 -0.51 -48.66 4.55
CA ASP A 159 0.39 -49.46 5.40
C ASP A 159 1.85 -49.44 4.90
N ALA A 160 2.06 -49.19 3.60
CA ALA A 160 3.37 -49.07 2.98
C ALA A 160 3.96 -47.66 3.06
N TRP A 161 3.15 -46.63 3.39
CA TRP A 161 3.56 -45.22 3.39
C TRP A 161 4.84 -44.98 4.17
N LYS A 162 4.97 -45.55 5.38
CA LYS A 162 6.17 -45.41 6.20
C LYS A 162 7.42 -45.98 5.52
N GLY A 163 7.31 -47.14 4.88
CA GLY A 163 8.42 -47.74 4.13
C GLY A 163 8.81 -46.90 2.90
N ILE A 164 7.83 -46.34 2.20
CA ILE A 164 8.04 -45.47 1.03
C ILE A 164 8.67 -44.11 1.43
N VAL A 165 8.41 -43.64 2.64
CA VAL A 165 8.80 -42.31 3.13
C VAL A 165 10.12 -42.29 3.90
N ASP A 166 10.60 -43.44 4.36
CA ASP A 166 11.92 -43.59 4.99
C ASP A 166 12.98 -44.17 4.02
N ASP A 167 12.61 -44.50 2.78
CA ASP A 167 13.47 -44.91 1.67
C ASP A 167 13.57 -43.78 0.61
N GLU A 168 14.78 -43.28 0.33
CA GLU A 168 15.00 -42.12 -0.56
C GLU A 168 14.72 -42.43 -2.05
N GLU A 169 14.94 -43.67 -2.49
CA GLU A 169 14.66 -44.09 -3.86
C GLU A 169 13.16 -44.27 -4.07
N ALA A 170 12.51 -45.05 -3.19
CA ALA A 170 11.06 -45.27 -3.23
C ALA A 170 10.28 -43.96 -3.09
N PHE A 171 10.71 -43.05 -2.20
CA PHE A 171 10.11 -41.72 -2.07
C PHE A 171 10.21 -40.93 -3.37
N SER A 172 11.40 -40.88 -4.01
CA SER A 172 11.63 -40.07 -5.20
C SER A 172 10.84 -40.58 -6.42
N GLU A 173 10.75 -41.90 -6.60
CA GLU A 173 9.99 -42.51 -7.69
C GLU A 173 8.48 -42.29 -7.54
N ASN A 174 7.91 -42.58 -6.36
CA ASN A 174 6.48 -42.39 -6.10
C ASN A 174 6.10 -40.90 -6.15
N LEU A 175 6.96 -40.01 -5.63
CA LEU A 175 6.76 -38.57 -5.73
C LEU A 175 6.78 -38.08 -7.19
N ARG A 176 7.62 -38.67 -8.06
CA ARG A 176 7.60 -38.35 -9.51
C ARG A 176 6.27 -38.76 -10.13
N GLY A 177 5.76 -39.95 -9.81
CA GLY A 177 4.44 -40.41 -10.27
C GLY A 177 3.31 -39.48 -9.83
N PHE A 178 3.27 -39.11 -8.54
CA PHE A 178 2.31 -38.15 -8.00
C PHE A 178 2.38 -36.77 -8.69
N LEU A 179 3.58 -36.21 -8.87
CA LEU A 179 3.76 -34.90 -9.53
C LEU A 179 3.41 -34.92 -11.03
N MET A 180 3.46 -36.09 -11.69
CA MET A 180 2.96 -36.28 -13.06
C MET A 180 1.43 -36.46 -13.10
N ALA A 181 0.83 -37.03 -12.07
CA ALA A 181 -0.62 -37.22 -11.96
C ALA A 181 -1.36 -35.97 -11.44
N SER A 182 -0.65 -35.00 -10.87
CA SER A 182 -1.26 -33.83 -10.21
C SER A 182 -0.80 -32.50 -10.83
N ASP A 183 -1.59 -31.99 -11.77
CA ASP A 183 -1.42 -30.65 -12.36
C ASP A 183 -1.32 -29.52 -11.33
N LYS A 184 -1.94 -29.70 -10.15
CA LYS A 184 -1.93 -28.72 -9.05
C LYS A 184 -0.55 -28.59 -8.40
N TYR A 185 0.12 -29.71 -8.13
CA TYR A 185 1.37 -29.73 -7.36
C TYR A 185 2.62 -29.91 -8.22
N SER A 186 2.49 -30.23 -9.51
CA SER A 186 3.61 -30.35 -10.46
C SER A 186 4.51 -29.12 -10.50
N TYR A 187 3.93 -27.92 -10.35
CA TYR A 187 4.65 -26.64 -10.30
C TYR A 187 5.11 -26.21 -8.88
N ASP A 188 4.71 -26.94 -7.84
CA ASP A 188 5.01 -26.58 -6.44
C ASP A 188 6.39 -27.09 -5.99
N VAL A 189 7.01 -28.00 -6.75
CA VAL A 189 8.31 -28.60 -6.43
C VAL A 189 9.31 -28.36 -7.56
N LEU A 190 10.28 -27.48 -7.32
CA LEU A 190 11.39 -27.22 -8.23
C LEU A 190 12.56 -28.15 -7.91
N ARG A 191 13.06 -28.85 -8.93
CA ARG A 191 14.29 -29.67 -8.84
C ARG A 191 15.41 -29.07 -9.70
N PHE A 192 16.65 -29.37 -9.34
CA PHE A 192 17.81 -29.14 -10.20
C PHE A 192 17.91 -30.22 -11.30
N PRO A 193 18.70 -30.02 -12.37
CA PRO A 193 18.88 -31.02 -13.44
C PRO A 193 19.46 -32.36 -12.96
N ASN A 194 20.15 -32.38 -11.81
CA ASN A 194 20.65 -33.59 -11.15
C ASN A 194 19.60 -34.30 -10.28
N GLY A 195 18.35 -33.84 -10.28
CA GLY A 195 17.24 -34.42 -9.53
C GLY A 195 17.07 -33.92 -8.08
N THR A 196 18.03 -33.17 -7.52
CA THR A 196 17.93 -32.71 -6.12
C THR A 196 16.91 -31.58 -5.95
N PRO A 197 16.24 -31.47 -4.79
CA PRO A 197 15.23 -30.43 -4.58
C PRO A 197 15.89 -29.04 -4.46
N LYS A 198 15.42 -28.09 -5.27
CA LYS A 198 15.93 -26.71 -5.35
C LYS A 198 15.14 -25.76 -4.45
N ALA A 199 13.82 -25.85 -4.55
CA ALA A 199 12.85 -25.12 -3.77
C ALA A 199 11.51 -25.85 -3.84
N PHE A 200 10.65 -25.68 -2.84
CA PHE A 200 9.23 -25.97 -3.00
C PHE A 200 8.40 -24.83 -2.43
N ARG A 201 7.12 -24.77 -2.77
CA ARG A 201 6.16 -23.92 -2.06
C ARG A 201 5.11 -24.77 -1.33
N PHE A 202 4.52 -24.15 -0.33
CA PHE A 202 3.23 -24.52 0.23
C PHE A 202 2.39 -23.25 0.34
N ALA A 203 1.08 -23.38 0.42
CA ALA A 203 0.20 -22.25 0.67
C ALA A 203 -0.54 -22.41 1.98
N THR A 204 -0.90 -21.30 2.61
CA THR A 204 -1.80 -21.28 3.76
C THR A 204 -2.76 -20.10 3.61
N ARG A 205 -4.00 -20.23 4.11
CA ARG A 205 -4.93 -19.09 4.14
C ARG A 205 -4.63 -18.24 5.38
N LEU A 206 -4.63 -16.92 5.21
CA LEU A 206 -4.48 -15.97 6.30
C LEU A 206 -5.82 -15.72 7.00
N ARG A 207 -5.80 -15.56 8.32
CA ARG A 207 -7.00 -15.34 9.12
C ARG A 207 -7.32 -13.86 9.28
N ASN A 208 -8.39 -13.41 8.63
CA ASN A 208 -9.01 -12.09 8.85
C ASN A 208 -8.00 -10.92 8.77
N VAL A 209 -7.35 -10.79 7.61
CA VAL A 209 -6.28 -9.80 7.38
C VAL A 209 -6.79 -8.72 6.41
N PRO A 210 -7.36 -7.60 6.91
CA PRO A 210 -8.05 -6.61 6.08
C PRO A 210 -7.13 -5.58 5.41
N THR A 211 -5.84 -5.53 5.74
CA THR A 211 -4.88 -4.54 5.23
C THR A 211 -3.56 -5.18 4.83
N ASP A 212 -2.93 -4.64 3.79
CA ASP A 212 -1.64 -5.10 3.26
C ASP A 212 -0.53 -5.06 4.32
N GLU A 213 -0.56 -4.07 5.23
CA GLU A 213 0.38 -3.96 6.35
C GLU A 213 0.32 -5.18 7.29
N LEU A 214 -0.89 -5.70 7.55
CA LEU A 214 -1.05 -6.90 8.37
C LEU A 214 -0.66 -8.17 7.61
N ILE A 215 -0.82 -8.20 6.27
CA ILE A 215 -0.31 -9.29 5.42
C ILE A 215 1.22 -9.33 5.51
N ASP A 216 1.89 -8.19 5.31
CA ASP A 216 3.35 -8.10 5.40
C ASP A 216 3.85 -8.43 6.81
N ARG A 217 3.19 -7.92 7.87
CA ARG A 217 3.53 -8.27 9.26
C ARG A 217 3.43 -9.77 9.52
N CYS A 218 2.41 -10.45 8.99
CA CYS A 218 2.28 -11.90 9.04
C CYS A 218 3.37 -12.60 8.23
N ALA A 219 3.72 -12.09 7.05
CA ALA A 219 4.79 -12.64 6.21
C ALA A 219 6.18 -12.50 6.85
N GLN A 220 6.44 -11.39 7.52
CA GLN A 220 7.64 -11.20 8.35
C GLN A 220 7.64 -12.20 9.52
N TRP A 221 6.54 -12.34 10.25
CA TRP A 221 6.46 -13.28 11.38
C TRP A 221 6.78 -14.73 10.96
N MET A 222 6.26 -15.19 9.82
CA MET A 222 6.54 -16.53 9.28
C MET A 222 7.99 -16.72 8.77
N ARG A 223 8.76 -15.64 8.60
CA ARG A 223 10.15 -15.67 8.11
C ARG A 223 11.21 -15.79 9.21
N TRP A 224 10.90 -15.31 10.42
CA TRP A 224 11.88 -15.13 11.52
C TRP A 224 11.70 -16.14 12.68
N ASN A 225 10.89 -17.19 12.52
CA ASN A 225 10.44 -18.09 13.59
C ASN A 225 10.52 -19.58 13.18
#